data_AF-Q36328-F1
#
_entry.id   AF-Q36328-F1
#
_cell.length_a   1.000
_cell.length_b   1.000
_cell.length_c   1.000
_cell.angle_alpha   90.00
_cell.angle_beta   90.00
_cell.angle_gamma   90.00
#
_symmetry.space_group_name_H-M   'P 1'
#
loop_
_entity.id
_entity.type
_entity.pdbx_description
1 polymer ?
#
loop_
_entity_poly.entity_id
_entity_poly.type
_entity_poly.pdbx_seq_one_letter_code
_entity_poly.pdbx_strand_id
1 'polypeptide(L)'
;MKTQLKKEFFQTYSRKLKKQNLQQVFTKQINSTINIKYNFLRYFNSNEKIILNRKILSLLFAKESGSLFSWRNEYVISIKNLLAGVVRLAKILI
;
A
#
# COMPACT_ATOMS: atom_id res chain seq x y z
N MET A 1 15.12 -25.46 32.51
CA MET A 1 15.75 -24.46 31.61
C MET A 1 15.52 -24.70 30.11
N LYS A 2 15.84 -25.88 29.53
CA LYS A 2 15.72 -26.11 28.05
C LYS A 2 14.31 -25.91 27.45
N THR A 3 13.24 -26.16 28.20
CA THR A 3 11.85 -26.00 27.73
C THR A 3 11.40 -24.54 27.64
N GLN A 4 11.93 -23.68 28.51
CA GLN A 4 11.56 -22.27 28.58
C GLN A 4 12.16 -21.46 27.43
N LEU A 5 13.44 -21.68 27.13
CA LEU A 5 14.12 -21.12 25.95
C LEU A 5 13.44 -21.52 24.64
N LYS A 6 13.04 -22.79 24.50
CA LYS A 6 12.28 -23.27 23.33
C LYS A 6 10.96 -22.51 23.19
N LYS A 7 10.21 -22.35 24.29
CA LYS A 7 8.94 -21.62 24.30
C LYS A 7 9.12 -20.15 23.88
N GLU A 8 10.16 -19.48 24.37
CA GLU A 8 10.48 -18.10 23.99
C GLU A 8 10.86 -17.96 22.51
N PHE A 9 11.65 -18.90 21.98
CA PHE A 9 12.00 -18.95 20.57
C PHE A 9 10.76 -19.10 19.69
N PHE A 10 9.87 -20.04 20.01
CA PHE A 10 8.61 -20.19 19.28
C PHE A 10 7.74 -18.94 19.38
N GLN A 11 7.62 -18.32 20.55
CA GLN A 11 6.83 -17.10 20.70
C GLN A 11 7.36 -15.93 19.87
N THR A 12 8.67 -15.69 19.88
CA THR A 12 9.28 -14.61 19.09
C THR A 12 9.11 -14.85 17.59
N TYR A 13 9.30 -16.09 17.14
CA TYR A 13 9.05 -16.49 15.76
C TYR A 13 7.58 -16.30 15.36
N SER A 14 6.64 -16.79 16.17
CA SER A 14 5.20 -16.60 15.92
C SER A 14 4.79 -15.13 15.90
N ARG A 15 5.36 -14.28 16.78
CA ARG A 15 5.12 -12.83 16.76
C ARG A 15 5.61 -12.20 15.44
N LYS A 16 6.78 -12.62 14.95
CA LYS A 16 7.32 -12.14 13.66
C LYS A 16 6.41 -12.54 12.50
N LEU A 17 6.00 -13.82 12.42
CA LEU A 17 5.08 -14.31 11.41
C LEU A 17 3.72 -13.59 11.46
N LYS A 18 3.17 -13.38 12.66
CA LYS A 18 1.91 -12.65 12.84
C LYS A 18 1.99 -11.24 12.26
N LYS A 19 3.10 -10.53 12.48
CA LYS A 19 3.32 -9.18 11.91
C LYS A 19 3.36 -9.22 10.38
N GLN A 20 4.04 -10.21 9.79
CA GLN A 20 4.11 -10.37 8.33
C GLN A 20 2.74 -10.70 7.72
N ASN A 21 1.99 -11.62 8.33
CA ASN A 21 0.65 -11.99 7.87
C ASN A 21 -0.31 -10.80 7.92
N LEU A 22 -0.29 -10.00 9.00
CA LEU A 22 -1.11 -8.78 9.09
C LEU A 22 -0.78 -7.78 7.98
N GLN A 23 0.51 -7.60 7.67
CA GLN A 23 0.94 -6.73 6.58
C GLN A 23 0.42 -7.19 5.22
N GLN A 24 0.41 -8.50 4.96
CA GLN A 24 -0.17 -9.07 3.74
C GLN A 24 -1.68 -8.90 3.69
N VAL A 25 -2.39 -9.12 4.80
CA VAL A 25 -3.85 -8.94 4.89
C VAL A 25 -4.23 -7.50 4.56
N PHE A 26 -3.59 -6.50 5.17
CA PHE A 26 -3.87 -5.09 4.85
C PHE A 26 -3.60 -4.76 3.38
N THR A 27 -2.50 -5.28 2.83
CA THR A 27 -2.18 -5.07 1.40
C THR A 27 -3.24 -5.69 0.50
N LYS A 28 -3.71 -6.91 0.82
CA LYS A 28 -4.77 -7.59 0.06
C LYS A 28 -6.09 -6.82 0.12
N GLN A 29 -6.48 -6.34 1.31
CA GLN A 29 -7.68 -5.53 1.50
C GLN A 29 -7.63 -4.27 0.63
N ILE A 30 -6.51 -3.53 0.69
CA ILE A 30 -6.32 -2.33 -0.12
C ILE A 30 -6.42 -2.65 -1.62
N ASN A 31 -5.74 -3.70 -2.08
CA ASN A 31 -5.78 -4.11 -3.48
C ASN A 31 -7.21 -4.46 -3.94
N SER A 32 -7.97 -5.19 -3.11
CA SER A 32 -9.35 -5.57 -3.44
C SER A 32 -10.29 -4.37 -3.52
N THR A 33 -10.09 -3.37 -2.66
CA THR A 33 -11.01 -2.24 -2.57
C THR A 33 -10.83 -1.23 -3.71
N ILE A 34 -9.59 -0.97 -4.13
CA ILE A 34 -9.29 0.06 -5.14
C ILE A 34 -9.13 -0.55 -6.55
N ASN A 35 -9.09 -1.88 -6.64
CA ASN A 35 -8.77 -2.63 -7.87
C ASN A 35 -7.44 -2.17 -8.53
N ILE A 36 -6.50 -1.69 -7.72
CA ILE A 36 -5.19 -1.17 -8.12
C ILE A 36 -4.14 -1.84 -7.22
N LYS A 37 -2.97 -2.18 -7.78
CA LYS A 37 -1.88 -2.75 -6.98
C LYS A 37 -1.34 -1.69 -6.01
N TYR A 38 -1.22 -2.08 -4.73
CA TYR A 38 -0.67 -1.27 -3.64
C TYR A 38 0.72 -0.69 -3.94
N ASN A 39 1.54 -1.35 -4.77
CA ASN A 39 2.83 -0.81 -5.17
C ASN A 39 2.72 0.54 -5.87
N PHE A 40 1.72 0.69 -6.75
CA PHE A 40 1.48 1.98 -7.36
C PHE A 40 0.94 2.96 -6.30
N LEU A 41 0.02 2.54 -5.44
CA LEU A 41 -0.53 3.41 -4.38
C LEU A 41 0.59 3.99 -3.49
N ARG A 42 1.55 3.13 -3.14
CA ARG A 42 2.74 3.51 -2.38
C ARG A 42 3.60 4.53 -3.13
N TYR A 43 3.76 4.37 -4.44
CA TYR A 43 4.51 5.31 -5.27
C TYR A 43 3.86 6.71 -5.25
N PHE A 44 2.55 6.79 -5.49
CA PHE A 44 1.83 8.08 -5.47
C PHE A 44 1.85 8.73 -4.08
N ASN A 45 1.54 7.98 -3.03
CA ASN A 45 1.62 8.50 -1.66
C ASN A 45 3.03 9.02 -1.33
N SER A 46 4.09 8.38 -1.85
CA SER A 46 5.46 8.86 -1.66
C SER A 46 5.72 10.17 -2.41
N ASN A 47 5.23 10.29 -3.66
CA ASN A 47 5.37 11.51 -4.46
C ASN A 47 4.59 12.70 -3.87
N GLU A 48 3.38 12.45 -3.36
CA GLU A 48 2.53 13.45 -2.72
C GLU A 48 2.89 13.69 -1.25
N LYS A 49 3.96 13.07 -0.74
CA LYS A 49 4.44 13.16 0.65
C LYS A 49 3.38 12.75 1.69
N ILE A 50 2.44 11.89 1.31
CA ILE A 50 1.41 11.33 2.20
C ILE A 50 1.99 10.11 2.92
N ILE A 51 2.35 10.30 4.19
CA ILE A 51 2.90 9.23 5.04
C ILE A 51 1.76 8.54 5.79
N LEU A 52 1.19 7.50 5.18
CA LEU A 52 0.17 6.67 5.82
C LEU A 52 0.62 5.22 6.02
N ASN A 53 0.46 4.73 7.24
CA ASN A 53 0.69 3.32 7.56
C ASN A 53 -0.38 2.46 6.90
N ARG A 54 -0.01 1.27 6.39
CA ARG A 54 -0.89 0.30 5.76
C ARG A 54 -2.13 -0.04 6.58
N LYS A 55 -2.01 -0.08 7.90
CA LYS A 55 -3.14 -0.34 8.81
C LYS A 55 -4.19 0.76 8.76
N ILE A 56 -3.76 2.03 8.82
CA ILE A 56 -4.65 3.19 8.76
C ILE A 56 -5.26 3.25 7.37
N LEU A 57 -4.43 3.06 6.35
CA LEU A 57 -4.83 3.05 4.96
C LEU A 57 -5.93 2.01 4.69
N SER A 58 -5.72 0.75 5.09
CA SER A 58 -6.74 -0.30 4.93
C SER A 58 -8.03 0.00 5.69
N LEU A 59 -7.94 0.69 6.83
CA LEU A 59 -9.10 1.03 7.65
C LEU A 59 -9.90 2.18 7.03
N LEU A 60 -9.22 3.20 6.48
CA LEU A 60 -9.83 4.26 5.68
C LEU A 60 -10.56 3.65 4.48
N PHE A 61 -9.88 2.78 3.74
CA PHE A 61 -10.46 2.06 2.61
C PHE A 61 -11.65 1.17 2.99
N ALA A 62 -11.67 0.59 4.19
CA ALA A 62 -12.78 -0.24 4.63
C ALA A 62 -13.98 0.56 5.15
N LYS A 63 -13.76 1.75 5.74
CA LYS A 63 -14.81 2.52 6.43
C LYS A 63 -15.35 3.69 5.62
N GLU A 64 -14.54 4.28 4.75
CA GLU A 64 -14.87 5.52 4.07
C GLU A 64 -14.89 5.29 2.55
N SER A 65 -16.02 4.81 2.05
CA SER A 65 -16.24 4.61 0.61
C SER A 65 -16.22 5.92 -0.19
N GLY A 66 -16.52 7.05 0.44
CA GLY A 66 -16.48 8.39 -0.19
C GLY A 66 -15.06 8.92 -0.42
N SER A 67 -14.19 8.87 0.59
CA SER A 67 -12.79 9.32 0.47
C SER A 67 -12.00 8.45 -0.50
N LEU A 68 -12.40 7.18 -0.62
CA LEU A 68 -11.99 6.24 -1.65
C LEU A 68 -12.16 6.74 -3.09
N PHE A 69 -13.30 7.37 -3.38
CA PHE A 69 -13.66 7.79 -4.73
C PHE A 69 -12.86 9.01 -5.16
N SER A 70 -12.73 10.02 -4.30
CA SER A 70 -11.91 11.21 -4.55
C SER A 70 -10.44 10.80 -4.75
N TRP A 71 -9.93 9.93 -3.89
CA TRP A 71 -8.53 9.54 -3.94
C TRP A 71 -8.21 8.69 -5.16
N ARG A 72 -9.13 7.79 -5.56
CA ARG A 72 -9.02 7.07 -6.84
C ARG A 72 -9.06 8.02 -8.04
N ASN A 73 -9.83 9.09 -7.98
CA ASN A 73 -9.94 10.02 -9.10
C ASN A 73 -8.65 10.85 -9.28
N GLU A 74 -8.10 11.39 -8.19
CA GLU A 74 -6.80 12.06 -8.18
C GLU A 74 -5.70 11.14 -8.73
N TYR A 75 -5.76 9.87 -8.33
CA TYR A 75 -4.84 8.85 -8.79
C TYR A 75 -4.86 8.60 -10.31
N VAL A 76 -6.05 8.47 -10.89
CA VAL A 76 -6.22 8.28 -12.34
C VAL A 76 -5.70 9.51 -13.11
N ILE A 77 -5.95 10.70 -12.59
CA ILE A 77 -5.44 11.96 -13.16
C ILE A 77 -3.91 11.99 -13.10
N SER A 78 -3.34 11.59 -11.98
CA SER A 78 -1.89 11.58 -11.77
C SER A 78 -1.18 10.59 -12.71
N ILE A 79 -1.74 9.40 -12.97
CA ILE A 79 -1.25 8.47 -13.99
C ILE A 79 -1.29 9.09 -15.40
N LYS A 80 -2.40 9.74 -15.76
CA LYS A 80 -2.56 10.38 -17.08
C LYS A 80 -1.49 11.46 -17.28
N ASN A 81 -1.22 12.25 -16.26
CA ASN A 81 -0.19 13.30 -16.30
C ASN A 81 1.22 12.72 -16.44
N LEU A 82 1.52 11.63 -15.73
CA LEU A 82 2.80 10.94 -15.83
C LEU A 82 3.03 10.39 -17.26
N LEU A 83 2.02 9.71 -17.83
CA LEU A 83 2.06 9.19 -19.19
C LEU A 83 2.19 10.31 -20.23
N ALA A 84 1.45 11.41 -20.06
CA ALA A 84 1.56 12.58 -20.94
C ALA A 84 2.96 13.20 -20.91
N GLY A 85 3.60 13.23 -19.74
CA GLY A 85 4.99 13.68 -19.57
C GLY A 85 5.99 12.78 -20.32
N VAL A 86 5.84 11.46 -20.19
CA VAL A 86 6.68 10.48 -20.91
C VAL A 86 6.53 10.63 -22.43
N VAL A 87 5.30 10.79 -22.92
CA VAL A 87 5.03 11.00 -24.35
C VAL A 87 5.62 12.31 -24.85
N ARG A 88 5.57 13.39 -24.05
CA ARG A 88 6.22 14.67 -24.40
C ARG A 88 7.73 14.54 -24.50
N LEU A 89 8.37 13.86 -23.54
CA LEU A 89 9.82 13.65 -23.56
C LEU A 89 10.25 12.79 -24.75
N ALA A 90 9.48 11.74 -25.07
CA ALA A 90 9.74 10.90 -26.23
C ALA A 90 9.64 11.67 -27.56
N LYS A 91 8.73 12.64 -27.66
CA LYS A 91 8.60 13.53 -28.84
C LYS A 91 9.71 14.57 -28.96
N ILE A 92 10.42 14.90 -27.89
CA ILE A 92 11.55 15.85 -27.90
C ILE A 92 12.85 15.13 -28.26
N LEU A 93 12.92 13.82 -28.03
CA LEU A 93 14.10 12.98 -28.27
C LEU A 93 14.14 12.35 -29.68
N ILE A 94 13.09 12.51 -30.49
CA ILE A 94 12.98 12.08 -31.89
C ILE A 94 13.02 13.33 -32.77
#